data_AF-A0A7G6DYZ4-F1
#
_entry.id   AF-A0A7G6DYZ4-F1
#
_cell.length_a   1.000
_cell.length_b   1.000
_cell.length_c   1.000
_cell.angle_alpha   90.00
_cell.angle_beta   90.00
_cell.angle_gamma   90.00
#
_symmetry.space_group_name_H-M   'P 1'
#
loop_
_entity.id
_entity.type
_entity.pdbx_description
1 polymer ?
#
loop_
_entity_poly.entity_id
_entity_poly.type
_entity_poly.pdbx_seq_one_letter_code
_entity_poly.pdbx_strand_id
1 'polypeptide(L)' 'MIKVNGEESPWEEGLTVKKLLEKKGYTFPTIVVLINGLSIPENEYVSTIIPDGADVKAIHLIAGG' A
#
# COMPACT_ATOMS: atom_id res chain seq x y z
N MET A 1 3.76 13.95 -1.99
CA MET A 1 4.63 12.77 -1.75
C MET A 1 3.97 11.88 -0.72
N ILE A 2 4.21 10.57 -0.73
CA ILE A 2 3.71 9.65 0.31
C ILE A 2 4.85 8.92 1.00
N LYS A 3 4.55 8.32 2.15
CA LYS A 3 5.51 7.49 2.89
C LYS A 3 5.09 6.03 2.79
N VAL A 4 5.96 5.17 2.28
CA VAL A 4 5.69 3.74 2.09
C VAL A 4 6.67 2.95 2.92
N ASN A 5 6.19 2.27 3.95
CA ASN A 5 7.00 1.50 4.90
C ASN A 5 8.18 2.30 5.50
N GLY A 6 7.98 3.59 5.75
CA GLY A 6 9.02 4.47 6.26
C GLY A 6 9.82 5.24 5.19
N GLU A 7 9.75 4.84 3.93
CA GLU A 7 10.49 5.47 2.83
C GLU A 7 9.62 6.47 2.06
N GLU A 8 10.18 7.62 1.71
CA GLU A 8 9.49 8.58 0.84
C GLU A 8 9.35 8.02 -0.57
N SER A 9 8.16 8.14 -1.15
CA SER A 9 7.87 7.69 -2.50
C SER A 9 7.10 8.76 -3.27
N PRO A 10 7.37 8.90 -4.58
CA PRO A 10 6.64 9.85 -5.42
C PRO A 10 5.16 9.46 -5.46
N TRP A 11 4.31 10.45 -5.20
CA TRP A 11 2.86 10.32 -5.28
C TRP A 11 2.36 11.01 -6.54
N GLU A 12 1.29 10.46 -7.11
CA GLU A 12 0.59 11.02 -8.27
C GLU A 12 -0.92 11.01 -8.00
N GLU A 13 -1.64 11.94 -8.61
CA GLU A 13 -3.09 12.01 -8.49
C GLU A 13 -3.74 10.73 -9.04
N GLY A 14 -4.65 10.13 -8.26
CA GLY A 14 -5.28 8.86 -8.61
C GLY A 14 -4.39 7.63 -8.40
N LEU A 15 -3.31 7.75 -7.63
CA LEU A 15 -2.52 6.58 -7.19
C LEU A 15 -3.36 5.69 -6.27
N THR A 16 -3.58 4.45 -6.69
CA THR A 16 -4.27 3.43 -5.89
C THR A 16 -3.28 2.51 -5.19
N VAL A 17 -3.75 1.80 -4.17
CA VAL A 17 -2.94 0.78 -3.48
C VAL A 17 -2.41 -0.25 -4.47
N LYS A 18 -3.26 -0.74 -5.38
CA LYS A 18 -2.85 -1.71 -6.40
C LYS A 18 -1.70 -1.18 -7.26
N LYS A 19 -1.83 0.03 -7.81
CA LYS A 19 -0.76 0.64 -8.63
C LYS A 19 0.54 0.81 -7.83
N LEU A 20 0.44 1.18 -6.55
CA LEU A 20 1.61 1.32 -5.70
C LEU A 20 2.32 -0.03 -5.50
N LEU A 21 1.56 -1.10 -5.21
CA LEU A 21 2.09 -2.46 -5.06
C LEU A 21 2.73 -2.95 -6.36
N GLU A 22 2.07 -2.75 -7.51
CA GLU A 22 2.60 -3.08 -8.84
C GLU A 22 3.92 -2.37 -9.13
N LYS A 23 4.01 -1.06 -8.84
CA LYS A 23 5.24 -0.27 -8.99
C LYS A 23 6.38 -0.75 -8.10
N LYS A 24 6.07 -1.21 -6.88
CA LYS A 24 7.06 -1.77 -5.95
C LYS A 24 7.43 -3.22 -6.27
N GLY A 25 6.79 -3.85 -7.26
CA GLY A 25 7.02 -5.24 -7.63
C GLY A 25 6.46 -6.24 -6.62
N TYR A 26 5.52 -5.82 -5.78
CA TYR A 26 4.89 -6.67 -4.79
C TYR A 26 3.81 -7.54 -5.45
N THR A 27 4.22 -8.69 -5.97
CA THR A 27 3.37 -9.67 -6.66
C THR A 27 2.91 -10.84 -5.77
N PHE A 28 3.22 -10.79 -4.47
CA PHE A 28 2.98 -11.91 -3.54
C PHE A 28 1.55 -11.91 -2.96
N PRO A 29 0.96 -13.09 -2.72
CA PRO A 29 -0.47 -13.25 -2.44
C PRO A 29 -0.94 -12.83 -1.03
N THR A 30 -0.07 -12.38 -0.14
CA THR A 30 -0.48 -12.07 1.25
C THR A 30 0.23 -10.83 1.79
N ILE A 31 -0.20 -9.66 1.33
CA ILE A 31 0.28 -8.37 1.82
C ILE A 31 -0.87 -7.63 2.48
N VAL A 32 -0.67 -7.26 3.75
CA VAL A 32 -1.57 -6.36 4.47
C VAL A 32 -1.11 -4.93 4.20
N VAL A 33 -1.98 -4.14 3.58
CA VAL A 33 -1.75 -2.71 3.38
C VAL A 33 -2.51 -1.92 4.43
N LEU A 34 -1.81 -1.01 5.11
CA LEU A 34 -2.42 -0.01 5.98
C LEU A 34 -2.19 1.38 5.39
N ILE A 35 -3.23 2.21 5.39
CA ILE A 35 -3.15 3.64 5.02
C ILE A 35 -3.53 4.46 6.24
N ASN A 36 -2.63 5.31 6.73
CA ASN A 36 -2.82 6.12 7.93
C ASN A 36 -3.27 5.28 9.15
N GLY A 37 -2.80 4.03 9.23
CA GLY A 37 -3.16 3.08 10.29
C GLY A 37 -4.45 2.28 10.05
N LEU A 38 -5.18 2.52 8.97
CA LEU A 38 -6.38 1.75 8.60
C LEU A 38 -6.01 0.61 7.66
N SER A 39 -6.35 -0.64 8.02
CA SER A 39 -6.15 -1.80 7.16
C SER A 39 -7.11 -1.75 5.97
N ILE A 40 -6.55 -1.75 4.77
CA ILE A 40 -7.32 -1.82 3.53
C ILE A 40 -7.37 -3.30 3.12
N PRO A 41 -8.56 -3.87 2.87
CA PRO A 41 -8.65 -5.23 2.38
C PRO A 41 -8.29 -5.31 0.89
N GLU A 42 -7.79 -6.46 0.44
CA GLU A 42 -7.26 -6.63 -0.91
C GLU A 42 -8.27 -6.33 -2.03
N ASN A 43 -9.55 -6.64 -1.79
CA ASN A 43 -10.64 -6.33 -2.73
C ASN A 43 -10.81 -4.83 -2.97
N GLU A 44 -10.38 -3.99 -2.03
CA GLU A 44 -10.48 -2.53 -2.14
C GLU A 44 -9.21 -1.90 -2.74
N TYR A 45 -8.12 -2.65 -2.96
CA TYR A 45 -6.86 -2.08 -3.47
C TYR A 45 -6.99 -1.35 -4.81
N VAL A 46 -7.99 -1.74 -5.62
CA VAL A 46 -8.28 -1.11 -6.92
C VAL A 46 -9.05 0.19 -6.76
N SER A 47 -9.95 0.29 -5.78
CA SER A 47 -10.84 1.43 -5.56
C SER A 47 -10.30 2.43 -4.53
N THR A 48 -9.42 2.01 -3.64
CA THR A 48 -8.82 2.86 -2.62
C THR A 48 -7.74 3.74 -3.22
N ILE A 49 -8.02 5.04 -3.25
CA ILE A 49 -7.06 6.09 -3.63
C ILE A 49 -6.22 6.45 -2.40
N ILE A 50 -4.91 6.53 -2.60
CA ILE A 50 -3.97 6.97 -1.57
C ILE A 50 -3.98 8.52 -1.60
N PRO A 51 -4.31 9.19 -0.50
CA PRO A 51 -4.21 10.65 -0.44
C PRO A 51 -2.75 11.11 -0.43
N ASP A 52 -2.50 12.33 -0.92
CA ASP A 52 -1.17 12.93 -0.81
C ASP A 52 -0.76 13.08 0.66
N GLY A 53 0.52 12.81 0.97
CA GLY A 53 1.02 12.84 2.34
C GLY A 53 0.64 11.64 3.22
N ALA A 54 -0.05 10.63 2.68
CA ALA A 54 -0.42 9.44 3.43
C ALA A 54 0.79 8.59 3.87
N ASP A 55 0.64 7.95 5.04
CA ASP A 55 1.54 6.90 5.52
C ASP A 55 0.97 5.53 5.15
N VAL A 56 1.63 4.84 4.24
CA VAL A 56 1.27 3.53 3.72
C VAL A 56 2.22 2.48 4.27
N LYS A 57 1.70 1.39 4.83
CA LYS A 57 2.51 0.25 5.28
C LYS A 57 2.10 -0.99 4.53
N ALA A 58 3.04 -1.60 3.81
CA ALA A 58 2.85 -2.89 3.16
C ALA A 58 3.60 -3.95 3.96
N ILE A 59 2.86 -4.82 4.65
CA ILE A 59 3.41 -5.83 5.55
C ILE A 59 3.16 -7.20 4.94
N HIS A 60 4.22 -7.97 4.70
CA HIS A 60 4.10 -9.36 4.30
C HIS A 60 3.67 -10.18 5.52
N LEU A 61 2.53 -10.85 5.43
CA LEU A 61 2.11 -11.81 6.44
C LEU A 61 2.97 -13.07 6.28
N ILE A 62 3.98 -13.22 7.13
CA ILE A 62 4.68 -14.48 7.30
C ILE A 62 3.88 -15.25 8.36
N ALA A 63 3.19 -16.31 7.94
CA ALA A 63 2.59 -17.25 8.88
C ALA A 63 3.72 -17.90 9.68
N GLY A 64 3.94 -17.42 10.92
CA GLY A 64 4.81 -18.09 11.88
C GLY A 64 4.17 -19.41 12.30
N GLY A 65 4.96 -20.48 12.26
CA GLY A 65 4.53 -21.85 12.61
C GLY A 65 4.27 -22.07 14.09
#